data_AF-A0A0S8KFK9-F1
#
_entry.id   AF-A0A0S8KFK9-F1
#
_cell.length_a   1.000
_cell.length_b   1.000
_cell.length_c   1.000
_cell.angle_alpha   90.00
_cell.angle_beta   90.00
_cell.angle_gamma   90.00
#
_symmetry.space_group_name_H-M   'P 1'
#
loop_
_entity.id
_entity.type
_entity.pdbx_description
1 polymer ?
#
loop_
_entity_poly.entity_id
_entity_poly.type
_entity_poly.pdbx_seq_one_letter_code
_entity_poly.pdbx_strand_id
1 'polypeptide(L)'
;MDRIILGDNQFFGVSHMSEEKGMARAQRFQNISAIIEILDAAYEAGIHGFTFSTHDRVRQLCDHFRANPEKYADLRLYPVLPYAQKYAHLVNEKGIVGAMKQVVIADSTAGQVASMMARGGAAVLKQDPRQIMKLLIDAEMKMFRDLTVEAAFLQNNVADLLLGLGIKEIFTEFATYVEQKYNTRAGFMTLNMPRMVEFLQQCGIDKPIVCFAMNKVGFQMNPDIASYERALQTNSFQAMVMSIMAAGAVPPKEAIEYVTGFKNIKSLVFGASTKAHVKGTKELMDEFVKRIS
;
A
#
# COMPACT_ATOMS: atom_id res chain seq x y z
N MET A 1 0.09 -2.69 14.36
CA MET A 1 0.28 -1.57 13.40
C MET A 1 1.29 -0.60 13.95
N ASP A 2 2.38 -0.42 13.20
CA ASP A 2 3.48 0.47 13.54
C ASP A 2 3.04 1.93 13.57
N ARG A 3 3.71 2.75 14.38
CA ARG A 3 3.46 4.20 14.43
C ARG A 3 4.05 4.94 13.24
N ILE A 4 5.18 4.45 12.75
CA ILE A 4 5.98 5.06 11.70
C ILE A 4 6.26 3.98 10.67
N ILE A 5 5.87 4.24 9.43
CA ILE A 5 6.02 3.31 8.31
C ILE A 5 6.69 4.06 7.17
N LEU A 6 7.70 3.45 6.55
CA LEU A 6 8.33 3.99 5.36
C LEU A 6 7.63 3.44 4.12
N GLY A 7 7.11 4.34 3.29
CA GLY A 7 6.49 4.04 1.99
C GLY A 7 7.50 3.94 0.86
N ASP A 8 7.06 3.51 -0.30
CA ASP A 8 7.92 3.06 -1.39
C ASP A 8 7.89 3.94 -2.66
N ASN A 9 6.96 4.90 -2.76
CA ASN A 9 6.77 5.75 -3.94
C ASN A 9 8.08 6.32 -4.51
N GLN A 10 9.00 6.74 -3.64
CA GLN A 10 10.30 7.29 -4.05
C GLN A 10 11.21 6.28 -4.76
N PHE A 11 11.09 4.98 -4.46
CA PHE A 11 11.89 3.92 -5.07
C PHE A 11 11.42 3.59 -6.49
N PHE A 12 10.16 3.89 -6.79
CA PHE A 12 9.51 3.58 -8.06
C PHE A 12 9.37 4.78 -9.00
N GLY A 13 10.00 5.91 -8.67
CA GLY A 13 9.96 7.11 -9.51
C GLY A 13 8.62 7.85 -9.50
N VAL A 14 7.71 7.46 -8.60
CA VAL A 14 6.42 8.13 -8.43
C VAL A 14 6.68 9.46 -7.72
N SER A 15 6.59 10.54 -8.48
CA SER A 15 6.74 11.91 -8.01
C SER A 15 5.51 12.71 -8.37
N HIS A 16 4.75 13.12 -7.37
CA HIS A 16 3.59 14.00 -7.57
C HIS A 16 3.98 15.50 -7.70
N MET A 17 5.25 15.85 -7.53
CA MET A 17 5.72 17.24 -7.68
C MET A 17 6.11 17.62 -9.11
N SER A 18 6.83 16.72 -9.79
CA SER A 18 7.53 16.99 -11.04
C SER A 18 8.01 15.68 -11.62
N GLU A 19 7.80 15.51 -12.93
CA GLU A 19 8.25 14.36 -13.71
C GLU A 19 9.78 14.24 -13.72
N GLU A 20 10.50 15.36 -13.83
CA GLU A 20 11.97 15.41 -13.81
C GLU A 20 12.54 14.88 -12.48
N LYS A 21 11.95 15.27 -11.34
CA LYS A 21 12.31 14.70 -10.01
C LYS A 21 11.96 13.21 -9.92
N GLY A 22 10.88 12.79 -10.57
CA GLY A 22 10.49 11.37 -10.68
C GLY A 22 11.55 10.57 -11.45
N MET A 23 12.00 11.09 -12.59
CA MET A 23 13.03 10.47 -13.43
C MET A 23 14.39 10.35 -12.72
N ALA A 24 14.85 11.41 -12.05
CA ALA A 24 16.11 11.38 -11.32
C ALA A 24 16.10 10.36 -10.16
N ARG A 25 14.97 10.24 -9.45
CA ARG A 25 14.78 9.21 -8.42
C ARG A 25 14.69 7.81 -9.03
N ALA A 26 13.96 7.66 -10.13
CA ALA A 26 13.85 6.41 -10.85
C ALA A 26 15.24 5.90 -11.26
N GLN A 27 16.10 6.76 -11.82
CA GLN A 27 17.49 6.46 -12.17
C GLN A 27 18.31 6.00 -10.96
N ARG A 28 18.28 6.76 -9.86
CA ARG A 28 19.01 6.40 -8.63
C ARG A 28 18.59 5.04 -8.07
N PHE A 29 17.29 4.76 -8.06
CA PHE A 29 16.73 3.52 -7.51
C PHE A 29 16.53 2.42 -8.56
N GLN A 30 17.13 2.55 -9.75
CA GLN A 30 17.23 1.43 -10.69
C GLN A 30 17.99 0.26 -10.05
N ASN A 31 19.00 0.57 -9.23
CA ASN A 31 19.74 -0.43 -8.49
C ASN A 31 19.02 -0.78 -7.17
N ILE A 32 18.70 -2.06 -7.01
CA ILE A 32 18.08 -2.62 -5.80
C ILE A 32 18.92 -2.32 -4.54
N SER A 33 20.25 -2.30 -4.65
CA SER A 33 21.16 -2.00 -3.53
C SER A 33 20.93 -0.61 -2.97
N ALA A 34 20.62 0.38 -3.82
CA ALA A 34 20.32 1.74 -3.36
C ALA A 34 19.00 1.79 -2.57
N ILE A 35 18.04 0.92 -2.88
CA ILE A 35 16.80 0.79 -2.10
C ILE A 35 17.10 0.12 -0.76
N ILE A 36 17.86 -0.98 -0.77
CA ILE A 36 18.29 -1.72 0.43
C ILE A 36 19.03 -0.80 1.40
N GLU A 37 19.93 0.07 0.93
CA GLU A 37 20.65 1.03 1.79
C GLU A 37 19.73 2.00 2.54
N ILE A 38 18.59 2.38 1.96
CA ILE A 38 17.61 3.25 2.61
C ILE A 38 16.77 2.46 3.61
N LEU A 39 16.38 1.24 3.25
CA LEU A 39 15.64 0.34 4.13
C LEU A 39 16.47 -0.03 5.36
N ASP A 40 17.76 -0.31 5.17
CA ASP A 40 18.72 -0.54 6.25
C ASP A 40 18.82 0.67 7.18
N ALA A 41 18.98 1.88 6.61
CA ALA A 41 19.04 3.08 7.42
C ALA A 41 17.73 3.36 8.18
N ALA A 42 16.58 2.97 7.64
CA ALA A 42 15.29 3.07 8.32
C ALA A 42 15.18 2.03 9.44
N TYR A 43 15.60 0.80 9.18
CA TYR A 43 15.59 -0.27 10.16
C TYR A 43 16.53 0.04 11.33
N GLU A 44 17.74 0.51 11.06
CA GLU A 44 18.70 1.00 12.08
C GLU A 44 18.17 2.19 12.89
N ALA A 45 17.31 3.02 12.29
CA ALA A 45 16.63 4.12 12.98
C ALA A 45 15.39 3.69 13.77
N GLY A 46 15.10 2.38 13.85
CA GLY A 46 13.94 1.84 14.57
C GLY A 46 12.62 1.89 13.81
N ILE A 47 12.65 2.04 12.47
CA ILE A 47 11.48 1.95 11.59
C ILE A 47 11.46 0.56 10.96
N HIS A 48 10.61 -0.33 11.47
CA HIS A 48 10.55 -1.72 11.01
C HIS A 48 9.31 -2.02 10.13
N GLY A 49 8.42 -1.03 9.98
CA GLY A 49 7.25 -1.10 9.10
C GLY A 49 7.55 -0.55 7.71
N PHE A 50 7.28 -1.33 6.67
CA PHE A 50 7.39 -0.90 5.28
C PHE A 50 6.13 -1.16 4.48
N THR A 51 5.66 -0.15 3.74
CA THR A 51 4.61 -0.31 2.72
C THR A 51 5.25 -0.44 1.35
N PHE A 52 4.74 -1.38 0.54
CA PHE A 52 5.22 -1.64 -0.81
C PHE A 52 4.07 -1.91 -1.77
N SER A 53 4.09 -1.24 -2.92
CA SER A 53 3.37 -1.61 -4.12
C SER A 53 4.04 -2.82 -4.78
N THR A 54 3.27 -3.72 -5.35
CA THR A 54 3.72 -5.07 -5.76
C THR A 54 4.41 -5.12 -7.13
N HIS A 55 5.55 -4.46 -7.21
CA HIS A 55 6.45 -4.45 -8.36
C HIS A 55 7.46 -5.62 -8.33
N ASP A 56 7.96 -6.08 -9.48
CA ASP A 56 9.05 -7.08 -9.57
C ASP A 56 10.30 -6.76 -8.72
N ARG A 57 10.62 -5.48 -8.51
CA ARG A 57 11.72 -5.07 -7.63
C ARG A 57 11.41 -5.38 -6.16
N VAL A 58 10.14 -5.30 -5.74
CA VAL A 58 9.73 -5.68 -4.38
C VAL A 58 9.90 -7.17 -4.14
N ARG A 59 9.77 -8.01 -5.17
CA ARG A 59 10.14 -9.43 -5.07
C ARG A 59 11.60 -9.61 -4.66
N GLN A 60 12.52 -8.87 -5.29
CA GLN A 60 13.95 -8.91 -4.93
C GLN A 60 14.19 -8.41 -3.49
N LEU A 61 13.47 -7.38 -3.04
CA LEU A 61 13.54 -6.92 -1.65
C LEU A 61 13.05 -7.99 -0.67
N CYS A 62 11.92 -8.65 -0.98
CA CYS A 62 11.39 -9.74 -0.17
C CYS A 62 12.37 -10.92 -0.11
N ASP A 63 13.01 -11.26 -1.24
CA ASP A 63 14.05 -12.29 -1.30
C ASP A 63 15.25 -11.92 -0.41
N HIS A 64 15.68 -10.65 -0.45
CA HIS A 64 16.73 -10.12 0.43
C HIS A 64 16.37 -10.19 1.91
N PHE A 65 15.14 -9.80 2.30
CA PHE A 65 14.68 -9.90 3.68
C PHE A 65 14.70 -11.35 4.18
N ARG A 66 14.18 -12.28 3.37
CA ARG A 66 14.17 -13.73 3.71
C ARG A 66 15.56 -14.32 3.82
N ALA A 67 16.53 -13.82 3.04
CA ALA A 67 17.92 -14.24 3.12
C ALA A 67 18.66 -13.68 4.35
N ASN A 68 18.10 -12.68 5.04
CA ASN A 68 18.73 -12.00 6.17
C ASN A 68 17.78 -11.92 7.40
N PRO A 69 17.23 -13.05 7.88
CA PRO A 69 16.18 -13.05 8.90
C PRO A 69 16.62 -12.47 10.25
N GLU A 70 17.89 -12.67 10.64
CA GLU A 70 18.42 -12.11 11.90
C GLU A 70 18.46 -10.58 11.87
N LYS A 71 18.81 -10.00 10.71
CA LYS A 71 18.85 -8.55 10.53
C LYS A 71 17.46 -7.94 10.58
N TYR A 72 16.48 -8.62 10.00
CA TYR A 72 15.11 -8.12 9.81
C TYR A 72 14.09 -8.85 10.71
N ALA A 73 14.49 -9.23 11.92
CA ALA A 73 13.68 -10.07 12.81
C ALA A 73 12.30 -9.48 13.18
N ASP A 74 12.20 -8.15 13.28
CA ASP A 74 10.99 -7.41 13.63
C ASP A 74 10.32 -6.75 12.43
N LEU A 75 10.69 -7.16 11.21
CA LEU A 75 10.14 -6.63 9.96
C LEU A 75 8.62 -6.82 9.90
N ARG A 76 7.91 -5.76 9.49
CA ARG A 76 6.46 -5.78 9.28
C ARG A 76 6.13 -5.15 7.94
N LEU A 77 5.43 -5.91 7.10
CA LEU A 77 5.09 -5.49 5.74
C LEU A 77 3.62 -5.11 5.60
N TYR A 78 3.38 -4.06 4.82
CA TYR A 78 2.07 -3.51 4.51
C TYR A 78 1.91 -3.42 2.98
N PRO A 79 1.71 -4.56 2.28
CA PRO A 79 1.59 -4.59 0.83
C PRO A 79 0.35 -3.85 0.33
N VAL A 80 0.46 -3.25 -0.84
CA VAL A 80 -0.61 -2.49 -1.51
C VAL A 80 -0.98 -3.17 -2.83
N LEU A 81 -2.23 -3.62 -2.93
CA LEU A 81 -2.73 -4.53 -3.96
C LEU A 81 -4.02 -3.99 -4.61
N PRO A 82 -4.32 -4.29 -5.88
CA PRO A 82 -3.35 -4.67 -6.90
C PRO A 82 -2.54 -3.44 -7.33
N TYR A 83 -1.30 -3.60 -7.79
CA TYR A 83 -0.58 -2.48 -8.40
C TYR A 83 -1.16 -2.17 -9.78
N ALA A 84 -2.16 -1.27 -9.87
CA ALA A 84 -2.98 -1.16 -11.08
C ALA A 84 -2.19 -0.76 -12.34
N GLN A 85 -1.12 0.01 -12.20
CA GLN A 85 -0.26 0.44 -13.31
C GLN A 85 0.39 -0.76 -14.02
N LYS A 86 0.73 -1.83 -13.28
CA LYS A 86 1.24 -3.09 -13.85
C LYS A 86 0.23 -3.75 -14.79
N TYR A 87 -1.06 -3.67 -14.48
CA TYR A 87 -2.11 -4.31 -15.27
C TYR A 87 -2.69 -3.38 -16.34
N ALA A 88 -2.59 -2.06 -16.18
CA ALA A 88 -3.16 -1.09 -17.13
C ALA A 88 -2.64 -1.31 -18.56
N HIS A 89 -1.32 -1.48 -18.74
CA HIS A 89 -0.73 -1.78 -20.05
C HIS A 89 -1.21 -3.12 -20.60
N LEU A 90 -1.23 -4.18 -19.77
CA LEU A 90 -1.70 -5.51 -20.17
C LEU A 90 -3.18 -5.50 -20.61
N VAL A 91 -4.03 -4.77 -19.89
CA VAL A 91 -5.45 -4.61 -20.22
C VAL A 91 -5.62 -3.82 -21.51
N ASN A 92 -4.84 -2.75 -21.71
CA ASN A 92 -4.88 -1.97 -22.94
C ASN A 92 -4.47 -2.80 -24.16
N GLU A 93 -3.44 -3.66 -24.04
CA GLU A 93 -2.94 -4.47 -25.15
C GLU A 93 -3.79 -5.72 -25.43
N LYS A 94 -4.25 -6.41 -24.38
CA LYS A 94 -4.82 -7.77 -24.49
C LYS A 94 -6.26 -7.89 -24.00
N GLY A 95 -6.86 -6.79 -23.57
CA GLY A 95 -8.13 -6.76 -22.87
C GLY A 95 -8.04 -7.44 -21.49
N ILE A 96 -9.11 -7.32 -20.71
CA ILE A 96 -9.18 -7.87 -19.33
C ILE A 96 -8.93 -9.39 -19.33
N VAL A 97 -9.54 -10.12 -20.27
CA VAL A 97 -9.41 -11.59 -20.34
C VAL A 97 -7.99 -12.02 -20.72
N GLY A 98 -7.36 -11.34 -21.68
CA GLY A 98 -6.00 -11.65 -22.10
C GLY A 98 -4.96 -11.32 -21.02
N ALA A 99 -5.13 -10.17 -20.34
CA ALA A 99 -4.31 -9.80 -19.21
C ALA A 99 -4.37 -10.85 -18.09
N MET A 100 -5.58 -11.32 -17.74
CA MET A 100 -5.77 -12.35 -16.71
C MET A 100 -5.11 -13.68 -17.07
N LYS A 101 -5.27 -14.16 -18.31
CA LYS A 101 -4.59 -15.39 -18.77
C LYS A 101 -3.08 -15.27 -18.58
N GLN A 102 -2.50 -14.12 -18.92
CA GLN A 102 -1.07 -13.91 -18.78
C GLN A 102 -0.61 -13.89 -17.32
N VAL A 103 -1.35 -13.25 -16.43
CA VAL A 103 -1.05 -13.25 -14.99
C VAL A 103 -1.08 -14.67 -14.43
N VAL A 104 -2.14 -15.44 -14.73
CA VAL A 104 -2.28 -16.82 -14.27
C VAL A 104 -1.16 -17.72 -14.80
N ILE A 105 -0.83 -17.62 -16.09
CA ILE A 105 0.24 -18.41 -16.69
C ILE A 105 1.61 -18.03 -16.13
N ALA A 106 1.88 -16.73 -15.95
CA ALA A 106 3.13 -16.25 -15.38
C ALA A 106 3.34 -16.71 -13.93
N ASP A 107 2.25 -16.91 -13.18
CA ASP A 107 2.32 -17.41 -11.80
C ASP A 107 2.29 -18.94 -11.65
N SER A 108 2.02 -19.65 -12.74
CA SER A 108 1.95 -21.10 -12.75
C SER A 108 3.32 -21.72 -13.02
N THR A 109 3.61 -22.84 -12.35
CA THR A 109 4.80 -23.66 -12.67
C THR A 109 4.62 -24.38 -14.01
N ALA A 110 5.71 -24.78 -14.66
CA ALA A 110 5.66 -25.51 -15.94
C ALA A 110 4.76 -26.76 -15.88
N GLY A 111 4.75 -27.48 -14.75
CA GLY A 111 3.86 -28.62 -14.52
C GLY A 111 2.39 -28.23 -14.35
N GLN A 112 2.10 -27.10 -13.71
CA GLN A 112 0.73 -26.57 -13.60
C GLN A 112 0.20 -26.12 -14.96
N VAL A 113 1.01 -25.42 -15.76
CA VAL A 113 0.65 -25.01 -17.13
C VAL A 113 0.40 -26.23 -18.02
N ALA A 114 1.28 -27.24 -17.97
CA ALA A 114 1.11 -28.48 -18.71
C ALA A 114 -0.17 -29.23 -18.28
N SER A 115 -0.47 -29.27 -16.99
CA SER A 115 -1.70 -29.89 -16.47
C SER A 115 -2.97 -29.14 -16.88
N MET A 116 -2.93 -27.81 -16.95
CA MET A 116 -4.04 -26.96 -17.41
C MET A 116 -4.31 -27.17 -18.91
N MET A 117 -3.25 -27.28 -19.72
CA MET A 117 -3.36 -27.58 -21.14
C MET A 117 -3.85 -29.01 -21.40
N ALA A 118 -3.33 -30.00 -20.65
CA ALA A 118 -3.70 -31.41 -20.79
C ALA A 118 -5.16 -31.70 -20.38
N ARG A 119 -5.71 -30.95 -19.41
CA ARG A 119 -7.11 -31.12 -18.96
C ARG A 119 -8.13 -30.34 -19.79
N GLY A 120 -7.74 -29.71 -20.91
CA GLY A 120 -8.64 -28.83 -21.67
C GLY A 120 -9.09 -27.59 -20.88
N GLY A 121 -8.35 -27.23 -19.82
CA GLY A 121 -8.68 -26.22 -18.82
C GLY A 121 -8.54 -24.77 -19.27
N ALA A 122 -8.58 -24.51 -20.58
CA ALA A 122 -8.90 -23.18 -21.10
C ALA A 122 -10.39 -22.80 -20.86
N ALA A 123 -11.10 -23.61 -20.07
CA ALA A 123 -12.47 -23.43 -19.65
C ALA A 123 -12.64 -22.14 -18.85
N VAL A 124 -13.00 -21.08 -19.57
CA VAL A 124 -13.92 -20.04 -19.13
C VAL A 124 -13.53 -19.41 -17.80
N LEU A 125 -12.57 -18.48 -17.84
CA LEU A 125 -12.54 -17.40 -16.87
C LEU A 125 -13.87 -16.65 -17.04
N LYS A 126 -14.91 -17.03 -16.30
CA LYS A 126 -16.10 -16.19 -16.17
C LYS A 126 -15.57 -14.82 -15.76
N GLN A 127 -16.08 -13.76 -16.37
CA GLN A 127 -15.76 -12.38 -15.99
C GLN A 127 -16.33 -12.04 -14.61
N ASP A 128 -16.20 -12.93 -13.61
CA ASP A 128 -16.58 -12.70 -12.22
C ASP A 128 -15.51 -11.82 -11.57
N PRO A 129 -15.81 -10.55 -11.25
CA PRO A 129 -14.84 -9.64 -10.67
C PRO A 129 -14.26 -10.15 -9.35
N ARG A 130 -14.99 -10.99 -8.60
CA ARG A 130 -14.51 -11.60 -7.35
C ARG A 130 -13.41 -12.63 -7.61
N GLN A 131 -13.59 -13.48 -8.63
CA GLN A 131 -12.55 -14.45 -8.99
C GLN A 131 -11.30 -13.76 -9.51
N ILE A 132 -11.48 -12.72 -10.32
CA ILE A 132 -10.38 -11.87 -10.82
C ILE A 132 -9.62 -11.25 -9.64
N MET A 133 -10.34 -10.64 -8.71
CA MET A 133 -9.74 -10.04 -7.51
C MET A 133 -8.93 -11.09 -6.71
N LYS A 134 -9.49 -12.27 -6.44
CA LYS A 134 -8.78 -13.35 -5.71
C LYS A 134 -7.49 -13.78 -6.41
N LEU A 135 -7.52 -13.93 -7.73
CA LEU A 135 -6.35 -14.29 -8.52
C LEU A 135 -5.27 -13.20 -8.47
N LEU A 136 -5.64 -11.92 -8.56
CA LEU A 136 -4.70 -10.81 -8.45
C LEU A 136 -4.08 -10.72 -7.06
N ILE A 137 -4.89 -10.89 -6.01
CA ILE A 137 -4.39 -10.97 -4.62
C ILE A 137 -3.38 -12.11 -4.50
N ASP A 138 -3.70 -13.31 -5.02
CA ASP A 138 -2.81 -14.47 -4.93
C ASP A 138 -1.48 -14.27 -5.65
N ALA A 139 -1.54 -13.73 -6.87
CA ALA A 139 -0.37 -13.44 -7.68
C ALA A 139 0.60 -12.49 -6.96
N GLU A 140 0.05 -11.48 -6.30
CA GLU A 140 0.85 -10.46 -5.64
C GLU A 140 1.30 -10.84 -4.23
N MET A 141 0.47 -11.55 -3.46
CA MET A 141 0.81 -11.97 -2.11
C MET A 141 1.92 -13.03 -2.07
N LYS A 142 2.09 -13.81 -3.16
CA LYS A 142 3.11 -14.86 -3.27
C LYS A 142 4.55 -14.38 -3.06
N MET A 143 4.86 -13.12 -3.35
CA MET A 143 6.21 -12.57 -3.11
C MET A 143 6.50 -12.32 -1.63
N PHE A 144 5.46 -12.16 -0.80
CA PHE A 144 5.55 -11.93 0.64
C PHE A 144 5.49 -13.21 1.47
N ARG A 145 5.58 -14.39 0.84
CA ARG A 145 5.62 -15.68 1.55
C ARG A 145 6.74 -15.68 2.60
N ASP A 146 6.50 -16.37 3.72
CA ASP A 146 7.47 -16.50 4.81
C ASP A 146 7.97 -15.17 5.42
N LEU A 147 7.25 -14.06 5.16
CA LEU A 147 7.49 -12.74 5.74
C LEU A 147 6.26 -12.30 6.54
N THR A 148 6.49 -11.49 7.57
CA THR A 148 5.42 -10.97 8.41
C THR A 148 4.65 -9.88 7.68
N VAL A 149 3.41 -10.17 7.30
CA VAL A 149 2.47 -9.21 6.71
C VAL A 149 1.43 -8.82 7.76
N GLU A 150 1.47 -7.56 8.21
CA GLU A 150 0.56 -7.05 9.25
C GLU A 150 -0.82 -6.69 8.69
N ALA A 151 -0.85 -6.07 7.51
CA ALA A 151 -2.09 -5.76 6.80
C ALA A 151 -1.85 -5.62 5.30
N ALA A 152 -2.74 -6.17 4.48
CA ALA A 152 -2.74 -5.96 3.03
C ALA A 152 -3.78 -4.91 2.64
N PHE A 153 -3.38 -3.93 1.83
CA PHE A 153 -4.22 -2.80 1.46
C PHE A 153 -4.79 -2.91 0.06
N LEU A 154 -6.08 -2.62 -0.10
CA LEU A 154 -6.67 -2.33 -1.41
C LEU A 154 -6.22 -0.94 -1.88
N GLN A 155 -5.54 -0.85 -3.03
CA GLN A 155 -4.98 0.38 -3.58
C GLN A 155 -6.07 1.42 -3.88
N ASN A 156 -5.77 2.70 -3.65
CA ASN A 156 -6.72 3.81 -3.79
C ASN A 156 -7.33 3.96 -5.18
N ASN A 157 -6.58 3.72 -6.25
CA ASN A 157 -7.11 3.77 -7.62
C ASN A 157 -8.26 2.77 -7.86
N VAL A 158 -8.18 1.57 -7.30
CA VAL A 158 -9.22 0.55 -7.38
C VAL A 158 -10.30 0.80 -6.34
N ALA A 159 -9.89 1.07 -5.09
CA ALA A 159 -10.83 1.31 -4.00
C ALA A 159 -11.73 2.52 -4.26
N ASP A 160 -11.19 3.66 -4.68
CA ASP A 160 -11.98 4.86 -4.94
C ASP A 160 -12.90 4.72 -6.17
N LEU A 161 -12.48 3.95 -7.18
CA LEU A 161 -13.34 3.59 -8.31
C LEU A 161 -14.54 2.76 -7.85
N LEU A 162 -14.29 1.69 -7.09
CA LEU A 162 -15.34 0.82 -6.56
C LEU A 162 -16.28 1.57 -5.60
N LEU A 163 -15.71 2.48 -4.79
CA LEU A 163 -16.45 3.39 -3.91
C LEU A 163 -17.37 4.33 -4.71
N GLY A 164 -16.87 4.85 -5.84
CA GLY A 164 -17.65 5.69 -6.76
C GLY A 164 -18.81 4.94 -7.40
N LEU A 165 -18.61 3.67 -7.75
CA LEU A 165 -19.62 2.78 -8.32
C LEU A 165 -20.58 2.18 -7.27
N GLY A 166 -20.26 2.29 -5.98
CA GLY A 166 -21.07 1.75 -4.90
C GLY A 166 -21.05 0.22 -4.79
N ILE A 167 -19.99 -0.44 -5.28
CA ILE A 167 -19.88 -1.90 -5.31
C ILE A 167 -19.40 -2.41 -3.94
N LYS A 168 -20.32 -2.81 -3.07
CA LYS A 168 -20.03 -3.22 -1.68
C LYS A 168 -19.37 -4.60 -1.61
N GLU A 169 -19.79 -5.50 -2.48
CA GLU A 169 -19.45 -6.92 -2.48
C GLU A 169 -17.95 -7.16 -2.64
N ILE A 170 -17.25 -6.28 -3.37
CA ILE A 170 -15.81 -6.42 -3.58
C ILE A 170 -15.03 -6.03 -2.33
N PHE A 171 -15.49 -5.05 -1.55
CA PHE A 171 -14.85 -4.67 -0.28
C PHE A 171 -14.98 -5.78 0.76
N THR A 172 -16.18 -6.36 0.90
CA THR A 172 -16.42 -7.45 1.86
C THR A 172 -15.68 -8.72 1.45
N GLU A 173 -15.68 -9.06 0.16
CA GLU A 173 -14.94 -10.22 -0.34
C GLU A 173 -13.42 -10.03 -0.23
N PHE A 174 -12.90 -8.82 -0.49
CA PHE A 174 -11.48 -8.51 -0.29
C PHE A 174 -11.08 -8.75 1.16
N ALA A 175 -11.83 -8.16 2.10
CA ALA A 175 -11.54 -8.28 3.52
C ALA A 175 -11.55 -9.74 3.97
N THR A 176 -12.64 -10.44 3.65
CA THR A 176 -12.83 -11.85 4.00
C THR A 176 -11.72 -12.72 3.43
N TYR A 177 -11.38 -12.54 2.16
CA TYR A 177 -10.41 -13.37 1.47
C TYR A 177 -8.99 -13.18 2.01
N VAL A 178 -8.58 -11.92 2.24
CA VAL A 178 -7.26 -11.59 2.79
C VAL A 178 -7.12 -12.15 4.21
N GLU A 179 -8.12 -11.94 5.06
CA GLU A 179 -8.10 -12.39 6.45
C GLU A 179 -8.11 -13.92 6.57
N GLN A 180 -8.94 -14.60 5.79
CA GLN A 180 -9.03 -16.07 5.87
C GLN A 180 -7.86 -16.80 5.21
N LYS A 181 -7.38 -16.32 4.06
CA LYS A 181 -6.35 -17.04 3.28
C LYS A 181 -4.94 -16.72 3.74
N TYR A 182 -4.66 -15.46 4.06
CA TYR A 182 -3.32 -14.98 4.37
C TYR A 182 -3.13 -14.70 5.86
N ASN A 183 -4.15 -14.89 6.70
CA ASN A 183 -4.12 -14.62 8.13
C ASN A 183 -3.56 -13.22 8.43
N THR A 184 -3.93 -12.24 7.61
CA THR A 184 -3.48 -10.85 7.70
C THR A 184 -4.67 -9.91 7.63
N ARG A 185 -4.54 -8.70 8.16
CA ARG A 185 -5.65 -7.76 8.27
C ARG A 185 -5.91 -7.09 6.92
N ALA A 186 -7.17 -6.81 6.63
CA ALA A 186 -7.52 -6.03 5.46
C ALA A 186 -7.45 -4.52 5.74
N GLY A 187 -6.80 -3.78 4.83
CA GLY A 187 -6.76 -2.33 4.84
C GLY A 187 -7.27 -1.73 3.52
N PHE A 188 -7.66 -0.47 3.56
CA PHE A 188 -8.20 0.24 2.40
C PHE A 188 -7.48 1.57 2.21
N MET A 189 -6.87 1.77 1.05
CA MET A 189 -6.30 3.05 0.67
C MET A 189 -7.33 3.91 -0.05
N THR A 190 -7.35 5.22 0.22
CA THR A 190 -8.34 6.12 -0.38
C THR A 190 -7.87 7.56 -0.42
N LEU A 191 -8.36 8.32 -1.41
CA LEU A 191 -8.28 9.78 -1.46
C LEU A 191 -9.62 10.43 -1.06
N ASN A 192 -10.56 9.65 -0.52
CA ASN A 192 -11.87 10.09 -0.03
C ASN A 192 -12.23 9.40 1.30
N MET A 193 -11.40 9.64 2.34
CA MET A 193 -11.53 8.97 3.63
C MET A 193 -12.92 9.10 4.28
N PRO A 194 -13.56 10.29 4.34
CA PRO A 194 -14.86 10.40 5.00
C PRO A 194 -15.91 9.48 4.38
N ARG A 195 -15.98 9.42 3.05
CA ARG A 195 -16.91 8.55 2.33
C ARG A 195 -16.50 7.08 2.44
N MET A 196 -15.21 6.77 2.39
CA MET A 196 -14.71 5.39 2.51
C MET A 196 -15.07 4.78 3.87
N VAL A 197 -14.86 5.51 4.96
CA VAL A 197 -15.17 5.04 6.32
C VAL A 197 -16.65 4.72 6.46
N GLU A 198 -17.53 5.64 6.03
CA GLU A 198 -18.97 5.43 6.05
C GLU A 198 -19.37 4.21 5.21
N PHE A 199 -18.82 4.09 4.00
CA PHE A 199 -19.13 2.99 3.10
C PHE A 199 -18.70 1.63 3.65
N LEU A 200 -17.53 1.54 4.26
CA LEU A 200 -17.03 0.31 4.90
C LEU A 200 -17.90 -0.11 6.09
N GLN A 201 -18.39 0.84 6.88
CA GLN A 201 -19.35 0.56 7.96
C GLN A 201 -20.68 0.03 7.42
N GLN A 202 -21.18 0.62 6.33
CA GLN A 202 -22.37 0.10 5.65
C GLN A 202 -22.16 -1.28 5.02
N CYS A 203 -20.91 -1.69 4.79
CA CYS A 203 -20.54 -3.05 4.37
C CYS A 203 -20.45 -4.03 5.56
N GLY A 204 -20.64 -3.56 6.80
CA GLY A 204 -20.47 -4.37 8.01
C GLY A 204 -19.01 -4.61 8.40
N ILE A 205 -18.07 -3.84 7.86
CA ILE A 205 -16.65 -3.94 8.21
C ILE A 205 -16.40 -3.06 9.44
N ASP A 206 -16.30 -3.68 10.61
CA ASP A 206 -16.11 -2.99 11.89
C ASP A 206 -14.67 -2.50 12.08
N LYS A 207 -14.52 -1.22 12.46
CA LYS A 207 -13.23 -0.55 12.74
C LYS A 207 -12.15 -0.84 11.66
N PRO A 208 -12.44 -0.54 10.38
CA PRO A 208 -11.53 -0.85 9.28
C PRO A 208 -10.19 -0.12 9.42
N ILE A 209 -9.12 -0.68 8.85
CA ILE A 209 -7.87 0.06 8.67
C ILE A 209 -8.00 0.89 7.40
N VAL A 210 -7.90 2.21 7.52
CA VAL A 210 -7.99 3.12 6.37
C VAL A 210 -6.70 3.92 6.27
N CYS A 211 -6.02 3.79 5.14
CA CYS A 211 -4.85 4.59 4.79
C CYS A 211 -5.22 5.69 3.81
N PHE A 212 -4.98 6.95 4.15
CA PHE A 212 -5.48 8.06 3.34
C PHE A 212 -4.50 9.23 3.29
N ALA A 213 -4.58 10.02 2.23
CA ALA A 213 -3.84 11.26 2.15
C ALA A 213 -4.41 12.28 3.14
N MET A 214 -3.56 12.90 3.95
CA MET A 214 -3.95 14.06 4.76
C MET A 214 -2.75 14.98 4.96
N ASN A 215 -2.95 16.26 4.72
CA ASN A 215 -1.94 17.31 4.84
C ASN A 215 -2.60 18.67 4.99
N LYS A 216 -1.83 19.65 5.47
CA LYS A 216 -2.33 20.98 5.84
C LYS A 216 -2.92 21.78 4.66
N VAL A 217 -2.59 21.42 3.42
CA VAL A 217 -3.00 22.17 2.21
C VAL A 217 -4.09 21.47 1.40
N GLY A 218 -4.63 20.33 1.87
CA GLY A 218 -5.74 19.63 1.18
C GLY A 218 -5.33 18.84 -0.07
N PHE A 219 -4.04 18.59 -0.28
CA PHE A 219 -3.55 17.86 -1.44
C PHE A 219 -4.05 16.40 -1.40
N GLN A 220 -4.77 15.98 -2.45
CA GLN A 220 -5.40 14.64 -2.55
C GLN A 220 -6.40 14.30 -1.43
N MET A 221 -7.07 15.31 -0.87
CA MET A 221 -8.07 15.14 0.19
C MET A 221 -9.48 15.46 -0.30
N ASN A 222 -10.18 14.49 -0.88
CA ASN A 222 -11.57 14.69 -1.35
C ASN A 222 -12.58 14.36 -0.25
N PRO A 223 -13.66 15.15 -0.05
CA PRO A 223 -13.98 16.37 -0.80
C PRO A 223 -13.23 17.61 -0.30
N ASP A 224 -12.91 17.68 0.99
CA ASP A 224 -12.30 18.85 1.63
C ASP A 224 -11.63 18.49 2.96
N ILE A 225 -10.81 19.41 3.49
CA ILE A 225 -10.10 19.23 4.77
C ILE A 225 -11.07 19.07 5.95
N ALA A 226 -12.10 19.91 6.02
CA ALA A 226 -13.02 19.97 7.18
C ALA A 226 -13.74 18.63 7.41
N SER A 227 -14.09 17.93 6.33
CA SER A 227 -14.73 16.62 6.37
C SER A 227 -13.78 15.53 6.93
N TYR A 228 -12.49 15.59 6.63
CA TYR A 228 -11.49 14.67 7.18
C TYR A 228 -11.32 14.89 8.68
N GLU A 229 -11.15 16.15 9.08
CA GLU A 229 -10.97 16.52 10.49
C GLU A 229 -12.18 16.08 11.33
N ARG A 230 -13.40 16.26 10.81
CA ARG A 230 -14.63 15.79 11.47
C ARG A 230 -14.69 14.28 11.58
N ALA A 231 -14.40 13.55 10.50
CA ALA A 231 -14.42 12.08 10.51
C ALA A 231 -13.40 11.53 11.53
N LEU A 232 -12.25 12.18 11.67
CA LEU A 232 -11.20 11.85 12.64
C LEU A 232 -11.54 12.16 14.09
N GLN A 233 -12.61 12.91 14.38
CA GLN A 233 -13.11 13.05 15.76
C GLN A 233 -13.79 11.78 16.25
N THR A 234 -14.22 10.90 15.33
CA THR A 234 -14.84 9.62 15.66
C THR A 234 -13.80 8.51 15.76
N ASN A 235 -13.93 7.59 16.72
CA ASN A 235 -13.02 6.43 16.85
C ASN A 235 -13.56 5.20 16.09
N SER A 236 -14.07 5.44 14.88
CA SER A 236 -14.87 4.47 14.13
C SER A 236 -14.05 3.63 13.13
N PHE A 237 -12.76 3.94 12.99
CA PHE A 237 -11.80 3.25 12.13
C PHE A 237 -10.36 3.43 12.67
N GLN A 238 -9.41 2.65 12.13
CA GLN A 238 -7.98 2.79 12.46
C GLN A 238 -7.30 3.63 11.36
N ALA A 239 -6.91 4.85 11.73
CA ALA A 239 -6.33 5.79 10.79
C ALA A 239 -4.83 5.56 10.58
N MET A 240 -4.46 5.37 9.31
CA MET A 240 -3.10 5.44 8.78
C MET A 240 -3.04 6.61 7.80
N VAL A 241 -2.03 7.47 7.90
CA VAL A 241 -1.96 8.70 7.10
C VAL A 241 -0.75 8.68 6.19
N MET A 242 -0.95 8.98 4.92
CA MET A 242 0.10 9.17 3.92
C MET A 242 0.08 10.60 3.36
N SER A 243 1.06 10.93 2.52
CA SER A 243 1.15 12.23 1.84
C SER A 243 1.16 13.45 2.77
N ILE A 244 1.68 13.32 4.00
CA ILE A 244 1.68 14.36 5.04
C ILE A 244 2.37 15.66 4.61
N MET A 245 3.39 15.57 3.75
CA MET A 245 4.14 16.72 3.24
C MET A 245 3.54 17.32 1.96
N ALA A 246 2.39 16.84 1.47
CA ALA A 246 1.77 17.29 0.21
C ALA A 246 2.76 17.30 -0.97
N ALA A 247 3.40 16.15 -1.20
CA ALA A 247 4.50 15.98 -2.15
C ALA A 247 5.75 16.84 -1.87
N GLY A 248 5.82 17.62 -0.78
CA GLY A 248 6.91 18.54 -0.45
C GLY A 248 6.48 20.01 -0.41
N ALA A 249 5.19 20.30 -0.62
CA ALA A 249 4.64 21.64 -0.44
C ALA A 249 4.50 22.05 1.04
N VAL A 250 4.46 21.09 1.97
CA VAL A 250 4.41 21.34 3.41
C VAL A 250 5.74 20.89 4.05
N PRO A 251 6.44 21.76 4.80
CA PRO A 251 7.65 21.41 5.52
C PRO A 251 7.44 20.22 6.49
N PRO A 252 8.43 19.34 6.69
CA PRO A 252 8.27 18.13 7.51
C PRO A 252 7.76 18.40 8.94
N LYS A 253 8.31 19.42 9.62
CA LYS A 253 7.91 19.77 10.99
C LYS A 253 6.43 20.17 11.06
N GLU A 254 6.00 21.05 10.16
CA GLU A 254 4.63 21.53 10.08
C GLU A 254 3.65 20.42 9.67
N ALA A 255 4.07 19.53 8.76
CA ALA A 255 3.30 18.37 8.35
C ALA A 255 3.05 17.40 9.52
N ILE A 256 4.10 17.08 10.27
CA ILE A 256 4.02 16.17 11.43
C ILE A 256 3.18 16.82 12.54
N GLU A 257 3.41 18.09 12.87
CA GLU A 257 2.63 18.83 13.87
C GLU A 257 1.13 18.81 13.54
N TYR A 258 0.76 19.07 12.29
CA TYR A 258 -0.63 19.05 11.84
C TYR A 258 -1.30 17.68 12.06
N VAL A 259 -0.71 16.59 11.56
CA VAL A 259 -1.34 15.26 11.65
C VAL A 259 -1.31 14.69 13.07
N THR A 260 -0.27 15.00 13.84
CA THR A 260 -0.16 14.50 15.22
C THR A 260 -1.16 15.15 16.17
N GLY A 261 -1.73 16.32 15.81
CA GLY A 261 -2.81 16.96 16.56
C GLY A 261 -4.10 16.12 16.68
N PHE A 262 -4.26 15.07 15.85
CA PHE A 262 -5.43 14.20 15.87
C PHE A 262 -5.15 12.89 16.62
N LYS A 263 -5.77 12.72 17.80
CA LYS A 263 -5.58 11.54 18.67
C LYS A 263 -5.90 10.19 18.02
N ASN A 264 -6.77 10.18 17.00
CA ASN A 264 -7.18 8.95 16.31
C ASN A 264 -6.17 8.51 15.23
N ILE A 265 -5.21 9.36 14.86
CA ILE A 265 -4.13 9.03 13.93
C ILE A 265 -3.05 8.27 14.69
N LYS A 266 -2.90 6.97 14.37
CA LYS A 266 -1.97 6.07 15.09
C LYS A 266 -0.78 5.62 14.26
N SER A 267 -0.85 5.80 12.94
CA SER A 267 0.19 5.38 12.01
C SER A 267 0.41 6.45 10.94
N LEU A 268 1.68 6.75 10.67
CA LEU A 268 2.10 7.73 9.67
C LEU A 268 3.01 7.05 8.66
N VAL A 269 2.71 7.27 7.38
CA VAL A 269 3.47 6.80 6.23
C VAL A 269 4.20 8.00 5.61
N PHE A 270 5.51 7.88 5.47
CA PHE A 270 6.33 8.90 4.81
C PHE A 270 7.28 8.26 3.80
N GLY A 271 7.74 9.05 2.83
CA GLY A 271 8.76 8.64 1.88
C GLY A 271 10.07 9.36 2.16
N ALA A 272 11.20 8.67 1.99
CA ALA A 272 12.53 9.24 2.13
C ALA A 272 13.51 8.61 1.14
N SER A 273 14.33 9.44 0.50
CA SER A 273 15.30 9.01 -0.51
C SER A 273 16.76 9.07 -0.04
N THR A 274 17.01 9.54 1.18
CA THR A 274 18.35 9.67 1.76
C THR A 274 18.34 9.22 3.21
N LYS A 275 19.47 8.69 3.70
CA LYS A 275 19.64 8.30 5.11
C LYS A 275 19.40 9.49 6.06
N ALA A 276 19.82 10.69 5.66
CA ALA A 276 19.59 11.91 6.42
C ALA A 276 18.09 12.25 6.57
N HIS A 277 17.29 12.09 5.50
CA HIS A 277 15.85 12.32 5.58
C HIS A 277 15.16 11.27 6.45
N VAL A 278 15.55 10.00 6.35
CA VAL A 278 15.02 8.93 7.21
C VAL A 278 15.24 9.28 8.69
N LYS A 279 16.47 9.60 9.08
CA LYS A 279 16.81 9.93 10.47
C LYS A 279 16.11 11.21 10.94
N GLY A 280 16.18 12.29 10.15
CA GLY A 280 15.56 13.56 10.51
C GLY A 280 14.03 13.48 10.64
N THR A 281 13.35 12.72 9.78
CA THR A 281 11.91 12.51 9.92
C THR A 281 11.59 11.67 11.15
N LYS A 282 12.37 10.60 11.44
CA LYS A 282 12.18 9.79 12.65
C LYS A 282 12.33 10.62 13.92
N GLU A 283 13.36 11.44 14.02
CA GLU A 283 13.64 12.32 15.16
C GLU A 283 12.49 13.30 15.39
N LEU A 284 12.01 13.96 14.33
CA LEU A 284 10.85 14.85 14.42
C LEU A 284 9.60 14.10 14.88
N MET A 285 9.33 12.92 14.33
CA MET A 285 8.16 12.14 14.73
C MET A 285 8.23 11.72 16.20
N ASP A 286 9.40 11.30 16.68
CA ASP A 286 9.59 10.96 18.10
C ASP A 286 9.39 12.16 19.01
N GLU A 287 9.84 13.36 18.60
CA GLU A 287 9.61 14.61 19.33
C GLU A 287 8.11 14.91 19.50
N PHE A 288 7.33 14.83 18.42
CA PHE A 288 5.90 15.14 18.46
C PHE A 288 5.08 14.03 19.11
N VAL A 289 5.42 12.76 18.92
CA VAL A 289 4.73 11.63 19.57
C VAL A 289 4.89 11.70 21.10
N LYS A 290 6.07 12.08 21.60
CA LYS A 290 6.30 12.28 23.05
C LYS A 290 5.45 13.40 23.66
N ARG A 291 5.07 14.42 22.88
CA ARG A 291 4.27 15.56 23.36
C ARG A 291 2.78 15.23 23.55
N ILE A 292 2.33 14.11 22.98
CA ILE A 292 0.90 13.74 22.88
C ILE A 292 0.62 12.42 23.62
N SER A 293 1.68 11.73 24.08
CA SER A 293 1.63 10.56 24.96
C SER A 293 1.45 11.01 26.42
#